data_AF-A0A832Z5S7-F1
#
_entry.id   AF-A0A832Z5S7-F1
#
_cell.length_a   1.000
_cell.length_b   1.000
_cell.length_c   1.000
_cell.angle_alpha   90.00
_cell.angle_beta   90.00
_cell.angle_gamma   90.00
#
_symmetry.space_group_name_H-M   'P 1'
#
loop_
_entity.id
_entity.type
_entity.pdbx_description
1 polymer ?
#
loop_
_entity_poly.entity_id
_entity_poly.type
_entity_poly.pdbx_seq_one_letter_code
_entity_poly.pdbx_strand_id
1 'polypeptide(L)'
;ECRRAREERGWWSKLLSKAARRLALRLGENLVLVAWLNAYDLHVHGFHEHCLGVDEVRESLPAIEELVSYTEERVKQYIEGVKDESKQT
;
A
#
# COMPACT_ATOMS: atom_id res chain seq x y z
N GLU A 1 -11.45 -5.36 -6.48
CA GLU A 1 -10.35 -4.62 -7.13
C GLU A 1 -9.47 -5.57 -7.88
N CYS A 2 -9.02 -6.66 -7.23
CA CYS A 2 -8.20 -7.70 -7.85
C CYS A 2 -8.77 -8.25 -9.17
N ARG A 3 -10.09 -8.43 -9.28
CA ARG A 3 -10.75 -8.86 -10.53
C ARG A 3 -10.53 -7.85 -11.67
N ARG A 4 -10.76 -6.56 -11.39
CA ARG A 4 -10.57 -5.47 -12.36
C ARG A 4 -9.10 -5.27 -12.74
N ALA A 5 -8.18 -5.44 -11.79
CA ALA A 5 -6.75 -5.38 -12.09
C ALA A 5 -6.31 -6.49 -13.06
N ARG A 6 -6.89 -7.69 -12.96
CA ARG A 6 -6.67 -8.78 -13.92
C ARG A 6 -7.23 -8.46 -15.30
N GLU A 7 -8.41 -7.86 -15.36
CA GLU A 7 -9.06 -7.43 -16.61
C GLU A 7 -8.26 -6.32 -17.32
N GLU A 8 -7.73 -5.36 -16.55
CA GLU A 8 -6.95 -4.21 -17.06
C GLU A 8 -5.43 -4.52 -17.23
N ARG A 9 -5.04 -5.80 -17.19
CA ARG A 9 -3.66 -6.32 -17.28
C ARG A 9 -2.65 -5.69 -16.29
N GLY A 10 -3.12 -5.14 -15.18
CA GLY A 10 -2.26 -4.51 -14.19
C GLY A 10 -3.01 -3.68 -13.16
N TRP A 11 -2.28 -3.20 -12.17
CA TRP A 11 -2.80 -2.28 -11.16
C TRP A 11 -2.52 -0.85 -11.59
N TRP A 12 -3.57 -0.16 -12.03
CA TRP A 12 -3.51 1.26 -12.36
C TRP A 12 -3.59 2.07 -11.06
N SER A 13 -2.98 3.26 -11.03
CA SER A 13 -3.02 4.18 -9.87
C SER A 13 -4.45 4.46 -9.39
N LYS A 14 -5.41 4.54 -10.31
CA LYS A 14 -6.86 4.65 -10.02
C LYS A 14 -7.44 3.44 -9.25
N LEU A 15 -6.95 2.23 -9.53
CA LEU A 15 -7.40 1.00 -8.87
C LEU A 15 -6.77 0.87 -7.49
N LEU A 16 -5.48 1.22 -7.37
CA LEU A 16 -4.77 1.27 -6.09
C LEU A 16 -5.38 2.32 -5.16
N SER A 17 -5.71 3.50 -5.67
CA SER A 17 -6.41 4.54 -4.91
C SER A 17 -7.78 4.09 -4.40
N LYS A 18 -8.54 3.36 -5.22
CA LYS A 18 -9.83 2.78 -4.80
C LYS A 18 -9.65 1.70 -3.75
N ALA A 19 -8.64 0.84 -3.92
CA ALA A 19 -8.31 -0.19 -2.95
C ALA A 19 -7.91 0.40 -1.60
N ALA A 20 -7.00 1.38 -1.57
CA ALA A 20 -6.53 2.04 -0.36
C ALA A 20 -7.69 2.66 0.44
N ARG A 21 -8.60 3.39 -0.24
CA ARG A 21 -9.79 3.98 0.41
C ARG A 21 -10.71 2.93 1.01
N ARG A 22 -10.95 1.82 0.31
CA ARG A 22 -11.81 0.74 0.81
C ARG A 22 -11.16 -0.06 1.93
N LEU A 23 -9.84 -0.25 1.87
CA LEU A 23 -9.09 -0.89 2.95
C LEU A 23 -9.12 -0.06 4.22
N ALA A 24 -8.93 1.27 4.11
CA ALA A 24 -9.02 2.15 5.26
C ALA A 24 -10.40 2.07 5.95
N LEU A 25 -11.48 2.07 5.16
CA LEU A 25 -12.84 1.90 5.69
C LEU A 25 -13.08 0.53 6.35
N ARG A 26 -12.50 -0.54 5.79
CA ARG A 26 -12.70 -1.91 6.29
C ARG A 26 -11.88 -2.22 7.54
N LEU A 27 -10.67 -1.68 7.61
CA LEU A 27 -9.75 -1.89 8.72
C LEU A 27 -10.01 -0.91 9.88
N GLY A 28 -10.71 0.21 9.61
CA GLY A 28 -10.86 1.29 10.59
C GLY A 28 -9.57 2.07 10.82
N GLU A 29 -8.54 1.84 10.00
CA GLU A 29 -7.21 2.42 10.10
C GLU A 29 -6.90 3.23 8.85
N ASN A 30 -6.42 4.46 9.00
CA ASN A 30 -6.12 5.33 7.87
C ASN A 30 -4.73 5.13 7.28
N LEU A 31 -3.88 4.31 7.91
CA LEU A 31 -2.48 4.08 7.52
C LEU A 31 -2.35 3.79 6.02
N VAL A 32 -3.10 2.80 5.51
CA VAL A 32 -3.04 2.38 4.10
C VAL A 32 -3.39 3.53 3.14
N LEU A 33 -4.36 4.37 3.52
CA LEU A 33 -4.76 5.49 2.67
C LEU A 33 -3.74 6.62 2.71
N VAL A 34 -3.27 7.01 3.90
CA VAL A 34 -2.30 8.10 4.07
C VAL A 34 -0.99 7.76 3.38
N ALA A 35 -0.45 6.57 3.62
CA ALA A 35 0.77 6.09 2.99
C ALA A 35 0.65 6.02 1.46
N TRP A 36 -0.49 5.55 0.93
CA TRP A 36 -0.73 5.53 -0.50
C TRP A 36 -0.77 6.94 -1.12
N LEU A 37 -1.40 7.91 -0.44
CA LEU A 37 -1.47 9.29 -0.94
C LEU A 37 -0.07 9.93 -0.99
N ASN A 38 0.73 9.76 0.07
CA ASN A 38 2.12 10.25 0.09
C ASN A 38 2.97 9.57 -0.99
N ALA A 39 2.86 8.25 -1.16
CA ALA A 39 3.58 7.53 -2.21
C ALA A 39 3.15 7.97 -3.62
N TYR A 40 1.86 8.25 -3.83
CA TYR A 40 1.36 8.75 -5.12
C TYR A 40 1.86 10.16 -5.41
N ASP A 41 1.91 11.02 -4.38
CA ASP A 41 2.46 12.37 -4.48
C ASP A 41 3.94 12.34 -4.88
N LEU A 42 4.76 11.53 -4.21
CA LEU A 42 6.16 11.29 -4.59
C LEU A 42 6.30 10.75 -6.02
N HIS A 43 5.40 9.86 -6.46
CA HIS A 43 5.44 9.32 -7.81
C HIS A 43 5.15 10.39 -8.87
N VAL A 44 4.15 11.24 -8.66
CA VAL A 44 3.77 12.27 -9.63
C VAL A 44 4.69 13.47 -9.52
N HIS A 45 4.67 14.14 -8.37
CA HIS A 45 5.35 15.40 -8.15
C HIS A 45 6.86 15.22 -7.95
N GLY A 46 7.29 14.14 -7.30
CA GLY A 46 8.71 13.82 -7.14
C GLY A 46 9.35 13.28 -8.42
N PHE A 47 8.80 12.19 -8.98
CA PHE A 47 9.45 11.47 -10.10
C PHE A 47 9.08 11.97 -11.48
N HIS A 48 7.82 12.34 -11.76
CA HIS A 48 7.46 12.85 -13.11
C HIS A 48 7.70 14.35 -13.25
N GLU A 49 7.41 15.12 -12.21
CA GLU A 49 7.45 16.60 -12.28
C GLU A 49 8.72 17.21 -11.68
N HIS A 50 9.51 16.43 -10.93
CA HIS A 50 10.77 16.86 -10.29
C HIS A 50 10.63 18.13 -9.44
N CYS A 51 9.46 18.35 -8.83
CA CYS A 51 9.15 19.57 -8.09
C CYS A 51 9.35 19.44 -6.58
N LEU A 52 9.51 18.22 -6.06
CA LEU A 52 9.77 17.97 -4.64
C LEU A 52 11.27 17.97 -4.33
N GLY A 53 11.64 18.65 -3.25
CA GLY A 53 12.98 18.65 -2.68
C GLY A 53 13.20 17.50 -1.70
N VAL A 54 14.40 17.45 -1.12
CA VAL A 54 14.79 16.37 -0.20
C VAL A 54 13.95 16.41 1.08
N ASP A 55 13.52 17.58 1.53
CA ASP A 55 12.76 17.73 2.77
C ASP A 55 11.31 17.25 2.59
N GLU A 56 10.65 17.59 1.48
CA GLU A 56 9.31 17.06 1.15
C GLU A 56 9.33 15.54 0.95
N VAL A 57 10.41 15.01 0.38
CA VAL A 57 10.62 13.56 0.30
C VAL A 57 10.72 12.96 1.69
N ARG A 58 11.54 13.53 2.59
CA ARG A 58 11.70 13.04 3.96
C ARG A 58 10.41 13.06 4.77
N GLU A 59 9.57 14.07 4.59
CA GLU A 59 8.27 14.16 5.28
C GLU A 59 7.31 13.04 4.85
N SER A 60 7.41 12.59 3.60
CA SER A 60 6.55 11.53 3.06
C SER A 60 6.97 10.11 3.47
N LEU A 61 8.26 9.90 3.76
CA LEU A 61 8.84 8.57 4.02
C LEU A 61 8.23 7.82 5.22
N PRO A 62 8.04 8.41 6.42
CA PRO A 62 7.62 7.66 7.60
C PRO A 62 6.31 6.89 7.42
N ALA A 63 5.31 7.52 6.78
CA ALA A 63 4.03 6.86 6.51
C ALA A 63 4.17 5.69 5.52
N ILE A 64 5.07 5.82 4.54
CA ILE A 64 5.33 4.79 3.53
C ILE A 64 6.06 3.61 4.17
N GLU A 65 7.10 3.90 4.98
CA GLU A 65 7.85 2.89 5.73
C GLU A 65 6.94 2.12 6.68
N GLU A 66 6.06 2.82 7.42
CA GLU A 66 5.09 2.19 8.31
C GLU A 66 4.14 1.25 7.55
N LEU A 67 3.66 1.64 6.36
CA LEU A 67 2.84 0.75 5.52
C LEU A 67 3.60 -0.50 5.08
N VAL A 68 4.90 -0.37 4.75
CA VAL A 68 5.73 -1.51 4.36
C VAL A 68 5.87 -2.47 5.54
N SER A 69 6.27 -1.99 6.71
CA SER A 69 6.40 -2.83 7.91
C SER A 69 5.08 -3.49 8.30
N TYR A 70 3.98 -2.73 8.31
CA TYR A 70 2.64 -3.27 8.56
C TYR A 70 2.28 -4.40 7.58
N THR A 71 2.61 -4.23 6.30
CA THR A 71 2.34 -5.24 5.27
C THR A 71 3.20 -6.49 5.47
N GLU A 72 4.49 -6.32 5.76
CA GLU A 72 5.41 -7.43 6.05
C GLU A 72 4.94 -8.27 7.24
N GLU A 73 4.52 -7.63 8.33
CA GLU A 73 3.98 -8.30 9.50
C GLU A 73 2.72 -9.11 9.17
N ARG A 74 1.78 -8.53 8.41
CA ARG A 74 0.53 -9.22 8.03
C ARG A 74 0.78 -10.38 7.08
N VAL A 75 1.72 -10.24 6.14
CA VAL A 75 2.12 -11.33 5.24
C VAL A 75 2.79 -12.45 6.05
N LYS A 76 3.65 -12.13 7.01
CA LYS A 76 4.30 -13.12 7.87
C LYS A 76 3.27 -13.90 8.69
N GLN A 77 2.35 -13.20 9.35
CA GLN A 77 1.25 -13.82 10.12
C GLN A 77 0.40 -14.75 9.24
N TYR A 78 0.08 -14.32 8.01
CA TYR A 78 -0.66 -15.14 7.05
C TYR A 78 0.11 -16.41 6.66
N ILE A 79 1.40 -16.29 6.35
CA ILE A 79 2.25 -17.45 5.98
C ILE A 79 2.38 -18.43 7.14
N GLU A 80 2.56 -17.94 8.37
CA GLU A 80 2.64 -18.77 9.57
C GLU A 80 1.33 -19.50 9.84
N GLY A 81 0.18 -18.81 9.73
CA GLY A 81 -1.14 -19.45 9.86
C GLY A 81 -1.40 -20.55 8.83
N VAL A 82 -1.00 -20.34 7.57
CA VAL A 82 -1.13 -21.35 6.50
C VAL A 82 -0.26 -22.61 6.77
N LYS A 83 0.90 -22.44 7.42
CA LYS A 83 1.78 -23.57 7.79
C LYS A 83 1.22 -24.41 8.93
N ASP A 84 0.45 -23.82 9.84
CA ASP A 84 -0.17 -24.55 10.94
C ASP A 84 -1.38 -25.35 10.47
N GLU A 85 -2.20 -24.80 9.56
CA GLU A 85 -3.34 -25.52 8.95
C GLU A 85 -2.90 -26.76 8.13
N SER A 86 -1.78 -26.66 7.42
CA SER A 86 -1.22 -27.76 6.61
C SER A 86 -0.51 -28.86 7.41
N LYS A 87 -0.26 -28.66 8.70
CA LYS A 87 0.24 -29.70 9.63
C LYS A 87 -0.88 -30.44 10.35
N GLN A 88 -2.11 -29.94 10.30
CA GLN A 88 -3.29 -30.53 10.96
C GLN A 88 -4.11 -31.44 10.05
N THR A 89 -3.86 -31.43 8.74
CA THR A 89 -4.36 -32.38 7.73
C THR A 89 -3.32 -33.41 7.37
#